data_AF-A0A7C3HKA3-F1
#
_entry.id   AF-A0A7C3HKA3-F1
#
_cell.length_a   1.000
_cell.length_b   1.000
_cell.length_c   1.000
_cell.angle_alpha   90.00
_cell.angle_beta   90.00
_cell.angle_gamma   90.00
#
_symmetry.space_group_name_H-M   'P 1'
#
loop_
_entity.id
_entity.type
_entity.pdbx_description
1 polymer ?
#
loop_
_entity_poly.entity_id
_entity_poly.type
_entity_poly.pdbx_seq_one_letter_code
_entity_poly.pdbx_strand_id
1 'polypeptide(L)'
;MKRHSVTLTEEVSNLVAAQISTGRFKDFSAAVNETLYSALAGSDAIFREYGVSPEEVERSAERTRREIRAERRKGELEPFA
;
A
#
# COMPACT_ATOMS: atom_id res chain seq x y z
N MET A 1 14.66 9.08 -14.77
CA MET A 1 13.63 9.91 -14.11
C MET A 1 13.70 11.32 -14.69
N LYS A 2 12.55 11.96 -14.97
CA LYS A 2 12.51 13.40 -15.32
C LYS A 2 12.23 14.21 -14.06
N ARG A 3 12.92 15.33 -13.87
CA ARG A 3 12.75 16.18 -12.69
C ARG A 3 11.73 17.27 -12.98
N HIS A 4 10.71 17.35 -12.13
CA HIS A 4 9.70 18.40 -12.14
C HIS A 4 9.63 19.05 -10.76
N SER A 5 9.41 20.36 -10.72
CA SER A 5 9.13 21.12 -9.50
C SER A 5 7.62 21.39 -9.42
N VAL A 6 7.01 20.99 -8.31
CA VAL A 6 5.57 21.16 -8.06
C VAL A 6 5.38 21.98 -6.78
N THR A 7 4.36 22.82 -6.77
CA THR A 7 3.93 23.56 -5.58
C THR A 7 2.66 22.91 -5.06
N LEU A 8 2.64 22.60 -3.75
CA LEU A 8 1.48 22.04 -3.08
C LEU A 8 0.89 23.09 -2.13
N THR A 9 -0.39 22.95 -1.79
CA THR A 9 -0.93 23.68 -0.64
C THR A 9 -0.29 23.16 0.65
N GLU A 10 -0.34 23.96 1.70
CA GLU A 10 0.25 23.61 2.99
C GLU A 10 -0.37 22.32 3.56
N GLU A 11 -1.68 22.15 3.41
CA GLU A 11 -2.41 20.97 3.88
C GLU A 11 -1.91 19.69 3.19
N VAL A 12 -1.74 19.73 1.86
CA VAL A 12 -1.26 18.57 1.10
C VAL A 12 0.20 18.28 1.41
N SER A 13 1.02 19.33 1.58
CA SER A 13 2.41 19.17 2.00
C SER A 13 2.52 18.47 3.36
N ASN A 14 1.69 18.85 4.32
CA ASN A 14 1.66 18.25 5.66
C ASN A 14 1.19 16.79 5.63
N LEU A 15 0.20 16.46 4.79
CA LEU A 15 -0.24 15.08 4.60
C LEU A 15 0.87 14.19 4.05
N VAL A 16 1.62 14.65 3.05
CA VAL A 16 2.74 13.89 2.49
C VAL A 16 3.86 13.71 3.52
N ALA A 17 4.19 14.78 4.26
CA ALA A 17 5.19 14.71 5.34
C ALA A 17 4.81 13.69 6.42
N ALA A 18 3.53 13.61 6.80
CA ALA A 18 3.04 12.63 7.77
C ALA A 18 3.16 11.18 7.28
N GLN A 19 2.99 10.91 5.98
CA GLN A 19 3.17 9.56 5.44
C GLN A 19 4.64 9.16 5.34
N ILE A 20 5.55 10.12 5.19
CA ILE A 20 6.99 9.85 5.24
C ILE A 20 7.43 9.58 6.67
N SER A 21 6.92 10.36 7.64
CA SER A 21 7.30 10.19 9.06
C SER A 21 6.81 8.87 9.65
N THR A 22 5.71 8.30 9.14
CA THR A 22 5.24 6.96 9.53
C THR A 22 6.07 5.83 8.92
N GLY A 23 7.03 6.14 8.03
CA GLY A 23 7.84 5.17 7.32
C GLY A 23 7.13 4.50 6.15
N ARG A 24 5.90 4.92 5.80
CA ARG A 24 5.18 4.38 4.64
C ARG A 24 5.92 4.68 3.33
N PHE A 25 6.54 5.86 3.23
CA PHE A 25 7.32 6.26 2.07
C PHE A 25 8.72 6.71 2.46
N LYS A 26 9.71 6.37 1.63
CA LYS A 26 11.11 6.76 1.82
C LYS A 26 11.31 8.28 1.74
N ASP A 27 10.64 8.92 0.79
CA ASP A 27 10.77 10.34 0.52
C ASP A 27 9.53 10.88 -0.19
N PHE A 28 9.52 12.20 -0.39
CA PHE A 28 8.43 12.93 -1.04
C PHE A 28 8.20 12.47 -2.48
N SER A 29 9.27 12.14 -3.20
CA SER A 29 9.15 11.68 -4.59
C SER A 29 8.47 10.32 -4.65
N ALA A 30 8.80 9.39 -3.75
CA ALA A 30 8.13 8.10 -3.65
C ALA A 30 6.63 8.27 -3.35
N ALA A 31 6.30 9.09 -2.35
CA ALA A 31 4.91 9.35 -1.97
C ALA A 31 4.09 9.95 -3.13
N VAL A 32 4.63 10.96 -3.82
CA VAL A 32 3.94 11.62 -4.93
C VAL A 32 3.80 10.71 -6.15
N ASN A 33 4.83 9.94 -6.51
CA ASN A 33 4.76 9.05 -7.67
C ASN A 33 3.73 7.94 -7.44
N GLU A 34 3.74 7.27 -6.29
CA GLU A 34 2.76 6.22 -5.94
C GLU A 34 1.33 6.77 -6.00
N THR A 35 1.11 7.92 -5.36
CA THR A 35 -0.22 8.53 -5.25
C THR A 35 -0.74 8.97 -6.62
N LEU A 36 0.08 9.65 -7.42
CA LEU A 36 -0.32 10.08 -8.76
C LEU A 36 -0.50 8.90 -9.70
N TYR A 37 0.35 7.88 -9.61
CA TYR A 37 0.20 6.67 -10.40
C TYR A 37 -1.13 6.00 -10.10
N SER A 38 -1.45 5.77 -8.81
CA SER A 38 -2.72 5.18 -8.40
C SER A 38 -3.93 6.03 -8.82
N ALA A 39 -3.85 7.36 -8.66
CA ALA A 39 -4.94 8.28 -9.01
C ALA A 39 -5.18 8.37 -10.52
N LEU A 40 -4.13 8.38 -11.34
CA LEU A 40 -4.22 8.58 -12.79
C LEU A 40 -4.42 7.26 -13.55
N ALA A 41 -3.80 6.18 -13.12
CA ALA A 41 -3.89 4.88 -13.78
C ALA A 41 -5.09 4.05 -13.27
N GLY A 42 -5.76 4.51 -12.21
CA GLY A 42 -6.88 3.84 -11.54
C GLY A 42 -6.41 2.84 -10.48
N SER A 43 -7.31 2.49 -9.55
CA SER A 43 -7.06 1.52 -8.46
C SER A 43 -6.49 0.20 -8.96
N ASP A 44 -6.83 -0.18 -10.19
CA ASP A 44 -6.49 -1.46 -10.80
C ASP A 44 -5.09 -1.44 -11.45
N ALA A 45 -4.43 -0.28 -11.50
CA ALA A 45 -3.12 -0.13 -12.14
C ALA A 45 -2.02 -0.92 -11.43
N ILE A 46 -2.02 -0.88 -10.09
CA ILE A 46 -1.05 -1.64 -9.28
C ILE A 46 -1.22 -3.14 -9.55
N PHE A 47 -2.46 -3.62 -9.60
CA PHE A 47 -2.75 -5.03 -9.90
C PHE A 47 -2.27 -5.40 -11.31
N ARG A 48 -2.55 -4.55 -12.30
CA ARG A 48 -2.07 -4.74 -13.69
C ARG A 48 -0.55 -4.76 -13.80
N GLU A 49 0.17 -3.91 -13.06
CA GLU A 49 1.63 -3.87 -13.05
C GLU A 49 2.23 -5.20 -12.56
N TYR A 50 1.64 -5.79 -11.53
CA TYR A 50 2.05 -7.09 -10.99
C TYR A 50 1.43 -8.29 -11.71
N GLY A 51 0.63 -8.07 -12.77
CA GLY A 51 -0.01 -9.13 -13.54
C GLY A 51 -1.06 -9.93 -12.76
N VAL A 52 -1.64 -9.33 -11.72
CA VAL A 52 -2.67 -9.93 -10.87
C VAL A 52 -3.97 -9.15 -10.97
N SER A 53 -5.11 -9.77 -10.61
CA SER A 53 -6.38 -9.07 -10.44
C SER A 53 -6.66 -8.73 -8.96
N PRO A 54 -7.46 -7.70 -8.67
CA PRO A 54 -7.92 -7.41 -7.30
C PRO A 54 -8.58 -8.63 -6.63
N GLU A 55 -9.39 -9.38 -7.39
CA GLU A 55 -10.08 -10.58 -6.90
C GLU A 55 -9.12 -11.76 -6.61
N GLU A 56 -8.00 -11.85 -7.32
CA GLU A 56 -6.95 -12.84 -7.02
C GLU A 56 -6.26 -12.52 -5.69
N VAL A 57 -5.95 -11.24 -5.46
CA VAL A 57 -5.35 -10.78 -4.21
C VAL A 57 -6.30 -10.99 -3.04
N GLU A 58 -7.59 -10.62 -3.18
CA GLU A 58 -8.56 -10.82 -2.10
C GLU A 58 -8.78 -12.31 -1.80
N ARG A 59 -8.88 -13.17 -2.83
CA ARG A 59 -8.99 -14.63 -2.64
C ARG A 59 -7.77 -15.21 -1.93
N SER A 60 -6.57 -14.71 -2.24
CA SER A 60 -5.34 -15.10 -1.55
C SER A 60 -5.37 -14.66 -0.08
N ALA A 61 -5.71 -13.39 0.17
CA ALA A 61 -5.80 -12.84 1.51
C ALA A 61 -6.86 -13.57 2.37
N GLU A 62 -8.01 -13.93 1.81
CA GLU A 62 -9.01 -14.74 2.49
C GLU A 62 -8.48 -16.12 2.87
N ARG A 63 -7.74 -16.78 1.97
CA ARG A 63 -7.15 -18.09 2.25
C ARG A 63 -6.18 -18.00 3.42
N THR A 64 -5.26 -17.05 3.38
CA THR A 64 -4.30 -16.81 4.47
C THR A 64 -5.03 -16.49 5.78
N ARG A 65 -6.06 -15.64 5.77
CA ARG A 65 -6.87 -15.37 6.97
C ARG A 65 -7.54 -16.63 7.52
N ARG A 66 -8.02 -17.53 6.66
CA ARG A 66 -8.65 -18.80 7.09
C ARG A 66 -7.62 -19.75 7.71
N GLU A 67 -6.43 -19.84 7.13
CA GLU A 67 -5.30 -20.62 7.65
C GLU A 67 -4.88 -20.12 9.03
N ILE A 68 -4.62 -18.81 9.17
CA ILE A 68 -4.30 -18.18 10.46
C ILE A 68 -5.40 -18.46 11.50
N ARG A 69 -6.69 -18.37 11.13
CA ARG A 69 -7.79 -18.71 12.05
C ARG A 69 -7.84 -20.19 12.41
N ALA A 70 -7.38 -21.08 11.54
CA ALA A 70 -7.32 -22.51 11.82
C ALA A 70 -6.16 -22.81 12.79
N GLU A 71 -4.97 -22.26 12.55
CA GLU A 71 -3.80 -22.42 13.41
C GLU A 71 -4.03 -21.79 14.80
N ARG A 72 -4.67 -20.61 14.87
CA ARG A 72 -5.09 -20.01 16.16
C ARG A 72 -6.02 -20.94 16.95
N ARG A 73 -6.94 -21.63 16.27
CA ARG A 73 -7.85 -22.59 16.90
C ARG A 73 -7.14 -23.85 17.38
N LYS A 74 -6.06 -24.26 16.71
CA LYS A 74 -5.21 -25.38 17.14
C LYS A 74 -4.25 -25.01 18.27
N GLY A 75 -4.16 -23.73 18.63
CA GLY A 75 -3.21 -23.25 19.63
C GLY A 75 -1.76 -23.23 19.13
N GLU A 76 -1.55 -23.34 17.82
CA GLU A 76 -0.22 -23.44 17.18
C GLU A 76 0.39 -22.06 16.89
N LEU A 77 -0.40 -20.98 16.98
CA LEU A 77 0.08 -19.62 16.82
C LEU A 77 0.30 -18.96 18.17
N GLU A 78 1.56 -18.65 18.49
CA GLU A 78 1.88 -17.78 19.61
C GLU A 78 1.24 -16.40 19.40
N PRO A 79 0.69 -15.77 20.48
CA PRO A 79 0.34 -14.36 20.42
C PRO A 79 1.59 -13.59 20.01
N PHE A 80 1.45 -12.65 19.08
CA PHE A 80 2.52 -11.73 18.73
C PHE A 80 3.07 -11.10 20.03
N ALA A 81 4.32 -11.41 20.37
CA ALA A 81 5.04 -10.83 21.49
C ALA A 81 5.57 -9.43 21.15
#